data_AF-E9CWA0-F1
#
_entry.id   AF-E9CWA0-F1
#
_cell.length_a   1.000
_cell.length_b   1.000
_cell.length_c   1.000
_cell.angle_alpha   90.00
_cell.angle_beta   90.00
_cell.angle_gamma   90.00
#
_symmetry.space_group_name_H-M   'P 1'
#
loop_
_entity.id
_entity.type
_entity.pdbx_description
1 polymer ?
#
loop_
_entity_poly.entity_id
_entity_poly.type
_entity_poly.pdbx_seq_one_letter_code
_entity_poly.pdbx_strand_id
1 'polypeptide(L)'
;MVFSFSLPTTSHLSFQSYLISPTHPSLPSCASTARHALRVALKKHKATLPSQRAAHLPHILKALNEYIPYLFALSRGLSSNPASGSGAENEDVDVVLRAEIEVQWRATLSSPASSLHVLHRGGRDRRIKGCGLDFEVAFVLTTLGYVLSLLARTKILKTLYANTTPTVEQKTAAAQGAMKNLIAVSSVHTFLASSGLSSAEVGNGQISGPVPDLDPSTQSALSSLAMAEATLLAVVKDDAYLSTCIQARNKHDTEWMIKAPDIPKVRTLLFARLCIRAAEYAEQAAASAGAVKSCGSTSPESVRTDRRKLDEDLISYMRVLARVARAKACRFFGIDAEMTGKVGEGIAWLRAGKSALGIKGSLEGDEEVSGSKGKGRIGFSRLKTQWSERREERKLEETTSTKKGEPLRELDWGDDAGKEEEERVLEMLETKWTRMNNTINTQAIPSSASYLSNLPSGRDIHPPPGPYIPPLLDSEHLARMRAPPESPEPVVIAESSEEEGDIASSGRSGGYF
;
A
#
# COMPACT_ATOMS: atom_id res chain seq x y z
N MET A 1 6.24 -10.61 -2.80
CA MET A 1 4.93 -10.55 -2.09
C MET A 1 4.48 -9.09 -2.06
N VAL A 2 3.35 -8.75 -1.43
CA VAL A 2 2.84 -7.36 -1.33
C VAL A 2 2.89 -6.88 0.12
N PHE A 3 3.36 -5.67 0.40
CA PHE A 3 3.49 -5.14 1.77
C PHE A 3 2.14 -5.04 2.50
N SER A 4 2.12 -5.35 3.80
CA SER A 4 0.92 -5.27 4.63
C SER A 4 0.80 -3.90 5.32
N PHE A 5 0.21 -2.93 4.63
CA PHE A 5 -0.03 -1.59 5.19
C PHE A 5 -1.02 -1.60 6.36
N SER A 6 -0.77 -0.73 7.34
CA SER A 6 -1.76 -0.41 8.38
C SER A 6 -2.67 0.71 7.89
N LEU A 7 -4.00 0.56 8.08
CA LEU A 7 -4.94 1.61 7.68
C LEU A 7 -4.99 2.76 8.71
N PRO A 8 -4.96 4.02 8.27
CA PRO A 8 -5.07 5.18 9.16
C PRO A 8 -6.49 5.33 9.72
N THR A 9 -6.62 6.13 10.78
CA THR A 9 -7.93 6.51 11.34
C THR A 9 -8.04 8.02 11.45
N THR A 10 -9.22 8.57 11.20
CA THR A 10 -9.47 10.02 11.19
C THR A 10 -10.43 10.49 12.29
N SER A 11 -10.34 11.79 12.59
CA SER A 11 -11.23 12.54 13.48
C SER A 11 -12.58 12.87 12.81
N HIS A 12 -13.50 13.45 13.58
CA HIS A 12 -14.75 13.95 13.02
C HIS A 12 -14.46 15.19 12.18
N LEU A 13 -15.18 15.37 11.07
CA LEU A 13 -15.18 16.60 10.29
C LEU A 13 -16.58 16.78 9.71
N SER A 14 -17.12 17.99 9.82
CA SER A 14 -18.36 18.40 9.19
C SER A 14 -18.06 19.61 8.31
N PHE A 15 -18.10 19.44 7.00
CA PHE A 15 -17.80 20.51 6.05
C PHE A 15 -18.76 21.69 6.15
N GLN A 16 -20.01 21.47 6.57
CA GLN A 16 -20.99 22.54 6.76
C GLN A 16 -20.56 23.61 7.78
N SER A 17 -19.66 23.25 8.71
CA SER A 17 -19.11 24.18 9.70
C SER A 17 -18.03 25.10 9.10
N TYR A 18 -17.42 24.71 7.97
CA TYR A 18 -16.29 25.39 7.36
C TYR A 18 -16.58 25.94 5.96
N LEU A 19 -17.55 25.36 5.25
CA LEU A 19 -17.84 25.62 3.84
C LEU A 19 -19.33 25.92 3.63
N ILE A 20 -19.60 26.81 2.70
CA ILE A 20 -20.92 27.03 2.09
C ILE A 20 -20.78 26.81 0.60
N SER A 21 -21.81 26.29 -0.06
CA SER A 21 -21.93 26.43 -1.50
C SER A 21 -23.24 27.15 -1.81
N PRO A 22 -23.20 28.38 -2.35
CA PRO A 22 -24.40 29.10 -2.78
C PRO A 22 -25.13 28.36 -3.91
N THR A 23 -24.37 27.82 -4.87
CA THR A 23 -24.94 27.13 -6.02
C THR A 23 -25.44 25.72 -5.67
N HIS A 24 -24.77 25.02 -4.76
CA HIS A 24 -25.10 23.64 -4.37
C HIS A 24 -25.16 23.47 -2.83
N PRO A 25 -26.16 24.04 -2.13
CA PRO A 25 -26.18 24.09 -0.66
C PRO A 25 -26.08 22.73 0.05
N SER A 26 -26.52 21.66 -0.60
CA SER A 26 -26.44 20.31 -0.03
C SER A 26 -25.06 19.65 -0.18
N LEU A 27 -24.18 20.15 -1.05
CA LEU A 27 -22.87 19.55 -1.33
C LEU A 27 -21.98 19.38 -0.07
N PRO A 28 -21.78 20.39 0.80
CA PRO A 28 -21.03 20.21 2.05
C PRO A 28 -21.68 19.18 2.99
N SER A 29 -23.01 19.06 2.99
CA SER A 29 -23.75 18.07 3.78
C SER A 29 -23.48 16.63 3.30
N CYS A 30 -23.63 16.43 1.99
CA CYS A 30 -23.40 15.15 1.34
C CYS A 30 -21.95 14.69 1.52
N ALA A 31 -20.99 15.61 1.34
CA ALA A 31 -19.57 15.35 1.58
C ALA A 31 -19.30 14.93 3.03
N SER A 32 -19.94 15.58 4.01
CA SER A 32 -19.81 15.25 5.44
C SER A 32 -20.36 13.86 5.74
N THR A 33 -21.49 13.50 5.12
CA THR A 33 -22.12 12.19 5.25
C THR A 33 -21.25 11.07 4.67
N ALA A 34 -20.73 11.26 3.45
CA ALA A 34 -19.82 10.31 2.81
C ALA A 34 -18.52 10.12 3.61
N ARG A 35 -17.93 11.21 4.11
CA ARG A 35 -16.76 11.16 5.00
C ARG A 35 -17.05 10.42 6.31
N HIS A 36 -18.24 10.64 6.88
CA HIS A 36 -18.66 9.92 8.08
C HIS A 36 -18.71 8.41 7.84
N ALA A 37 -19.31 7.98 6.72
CA ALA A 37 -19.36 6.57 6.32
C ALA A 37 -17.95 5.96 6.22
N LEU A 38 -17.01 6.66 5.58
CA LEU A 38 -15.60 6.24 5.52
C LEU A 38 -14.98 6.08 6.91
N ARG A 39 -15.18 7.07 7.80
CA ARG A 39 -14.68 7.01 9.18
C ARG A 39 -15.26 5.83 9.96
N VAL A 40 -16.56 5.55 9.82
CA VAL A 40 -17.21 4.39 10.45
C VAL A 40 -16.61 3.09 9.92
N ALA A 41 -16.42 2.96 8.60
CA ALA A 41 -15.79 1.80 7.99
C ALA A 41 -14.36 1.57 8.51
N LEU A 42 -13.54 2.61 8.60
CA LEU A 42 -12.17 2.52 9.13
C LEU A 42 -12.15 2.14 10.62
N LYS A 43 -13.04 2.72 11.44
CA LYS A 43 -13.18 2.36 12.86
C LYS A 43 -13.60 0.90 13.02
N LYS A 44 -14.58 0.44 12.24
CA LYS A 44 -15.05 -0.94 12.25
C LYS A 44 -13.92 -1.89 11.88
N HIS A 45 -13.19 -1.63 10.79
CA HIS A 45 -12.03 -2.42 10.38
C HIS A 45 -10.97 -2.56 11.50
N LYS A 46 -10.67 -1.47 12.20
CA LYS A 46 -9.73 -1.50 13.34
C LYS A 46 -10.23 -2.37 14.49
N ALA A 47 -11.53 -2.35 14.77
CA ALA A 47 -12.16 -3.16 15.82
C ALA A 47 -12.34 -4.64 15.42
N THR A 48 -12.42 -4.94 14.13
CA THR A 48 -12.56 -6.31 13.60
C THR A 48 -11.32 -7.16 13.88
N LEU A 49 -11.55 -8.46 14.15
CA LEU A 49 -10.49 -9.45 14.33
C LEU A 49 -9.61 -9.56 13.06
N PRO A 50 -8.29 -9.81 13.20
CA PRO A 50 -7.37 -9.90 12.06
C PRO A 50 -7.86 -10.82 10.93
N SER A 51 -8.41 -11.99 11.26
CA SER A 51 -8.93 -12.97 10.29
C SER A 51 -10.10 -12.45 9.45
N GLN A 52 -10.90 -11.53 9.99
CA GLN A 52 -12.10 -10.98 9.35
C GLN A 52 -11.83 -9.64 8.63
N ARG A 53 -10.67 -9.01 8.86
CA ARG A 53 -10.31 -7.71 8.25
C ARG A 53 -10.28 -7.77 6.72
N ALA A 54 -9.76 -8.86 6.16
CA ALA A 54 -9.68 -9.05 4.72
C ALA A 54 -11.05 -8.97 4.02
N ALA A 55 -12.10 -9.52 4.66
CA ALA A 55 -13.47 -9.47 4.13
C ALA A 55 -14.10 -8.08 4.24
N HIS A 56 -13.57 -7.21 5.10
CA HIS A 56 -14.07 -5.85 5.29
C HIS A 56 -13.45 -4.83 4.31
N LEU A 57 -12.30 -5.12 3.70
CA LEU A 57 -11.60 -4.20 2.79
C LEU A 57 -12.49 -3.67 1.62
N PRO A 58 -13.33 -4.48 0.94
CA PRO A 58 -14.19 -3.98 -0.12
C PRO A 58 -15.20 -2.91 0.35
N HIS A 59 -15.65 -2.97 1.60
CA HIS A 59 -16.56 -1.97 2.16
C HIS A 59 -15.87 -0.62 2.35
N ILE A 60 -14.59 -0.62 2.72
CA ILE A 60 -13.78 0.60 2.85
C ILE A 60 -13.53 1.19 1.47
N LEU A 61 -13.19 0.36 0.48
CA LEU A 61 -13.00 0.80 -0.91
C LEU A 61 -14.28 1.46 -1.46
N LYS A 62 -15.45 0.88 -1.19
CA LYS A 62 -16.73 1.47 -1.57
C LYS A 62 -16.91 2.87 -0.94
N ALA A 63 -16.71 2.99 0.37
CA ALA A 63 -16.84 4.28 1.05
C ALA A 63 -15.83 5.34 0.56
N LEU A 64 -14.61 4.93 0.18
CA LEU A 64 -13.63 5.82 -0.45
C LEU A 64 -14.12 6.31 -1.82
N ASN A 65 -14.55 5.39 -2.68
CA ASN A 65 -15.03 5.74 -4.02
C ASN A 65 -16.30 6.60 -4.00
N GLU A 66 -17.14 6.46 -2.98
CA GLU A 66 -18.29 7.35 -2.76
C GLU A 66 -17.86 8.74 -2.28
N TYR A 67 -16.80 8.83 -1.46
CA TYR A 67 -16.38 10.10 -0.88
C TYR A 67 -15.50 10.96 -1.81
N ILE A 68 -14.58 10.34 -2.56
CA ILE A 68 -13.62 11.03 -3.42
C ILE A 68 -14.28 12.06 -4.37
N PRO A 69 -15.37 11.72 -5.10
CA PRO A 69 -16.04 12.68 -5.98
C PRO A 69 -16.49 13.96 -5.29
N TYR A 70 -17.08 13.85 -4.09
CA TYR A 70 -17.49 15.02 -3.31
C TYR A 70 -16.30 15.87 -2.88
N LEU A 71 -15.19 15.22 -2.50
CA LEU A 71 -13.98 15.92 -2.09
C LEU A 71 -13.37 16.74 -3.23
N PHE A 72 -13.29 16.17 -4.43
CA PHE A 72 -12.79 16.88 -5.61
C PHE A 72 -13.75 17.95 -6.13
N ALA A 73 -15.07 17.76 -5.99
CA ALA A 73 -16.04 18.81 -6.29
C ALA A 73 -15.87 20.03 -5.37
N LEU A 74 -15.65 19.81 -4.07
CA LEU A 74 -15.36 20.90 -3.12
C LEU A 74 -14.02 21.60 -3.45
N SER A 75 -12.99 20.85 -3.81
CA SER A 75 -11.67 21.40 -4.20
C SER A 75 -11.77 22.30 -5.42
N ARG A 76 -12.53 21.89 -6.43
CA ARG A 76 -12.77 22.68 -7.64
C ARG A 76 -13.53 23.95 -7.35
N GLY A 77 -14.60 23.88 -6.55
CA GLY A 77 -15.37 25.08 -6.22
C GLY A 77 -14.65 26.08 -5.32
N LEU A 78 -13.61 25.65 -4.60
CA LEU A 78 -12.70 26.55 -3.89
C LEU A 78 -11.62 27.17 -4.80
N SER A 79 -11.31 26.50 -5.92
CA SER A 79 -10.28 26.93 -6.88
C SER A 79 -10.84 27.75 -8.04
N SER A 80 -12.16 27.67 -8.29
CA SER A 80 -12.83 28.41 -9.36
C SER A 80 -12.81 29.90 -9.05
N ASN A 81 -12.00 30.65 -9.80
CA ASN A 81 -12.06 32.10 -9.81
C ASN A 81 -13.34 32.52 -10.54
N PRO A 82 -14.30 33.22 -9.91
CA PRO A 82 -15.55 33.64 -10.56
C PRO A 82 -15.35 34.57 -11.77
N ALA A 83 -14.12 35.03 -12.03
CA ALA A 83 -13.75 35.90 -13.15
C ALA A 83 -13.38 35.19 -14.46
N SER A 84 -13.25 33.86 -14.49
CA SER A 84 -12.93 33.12 -15.73
C SER A 84 -14.14 32.35 -16.24
N GLY A 85 -15.01 33.05 -16.96
CA GLY A 85 -16.07 32.45 -17.78
C GLY A 85 -15.50 31.71 -19.00
N SER A 86 -14.78 30.61 -18.79
CA SER A 86 -14.39 29.70 -19.87
C SER A 86 -15.38 28.54 -19.91
N GLY A 87 -16.22 28.54 -20.94
CA GLY A 87 -17.26 27.54 -21.12
C GLY A 87 -16.76 26.13 -21.43
N ALA A 88 -17.77 25.27 -21.50
CA ALA A 88 -17.80 23.88 -21.95
C ALA A 88 -17.50 22.80 -20.87
N GLU A 89 -18.61 22.23 -20.40
CA GLU A 89 -18.78 20.83 -19.94
C GLU A 89 -18.67 20.49 -18.44
N ASN A 90 -18.30 21.42 -17.55
CA ASN A 90 -18.43 21.19 -16.11
C ASN A 90 -19.34 22.25 -15.47
N GLU A 91 -20.34 21.81 -14.71
CA GLU A 91 -21.20 22.71 -13.94
C GLU A 91 -20.38 23.49 -12.92
N ASP A 92 -20.43 24.82 -12.97
CA ASP A 92 -19.68 25.69 -12.05
C ASP A 92 -20.22 25.56 -10.62
N VAL A 93 -19.50 24.80 -9.80
CA VAL A 93 -19.73 24.70 -8.35
C VAL A 93 -19.00 25.84 -7.69
N ASP A 94 -19.71 26.69 -6.94
CA ASP A 94 -19.11 27.77 -6.17
C ASP A 94 -19.09 27.37 -4.70
N VAL A 95 -17.93 27.47 -4.05
CA VAL A 95 -17.74 27.11 -2.65
C VAL A 95 -17.00 28.23 -1.93
N VAL A 96 -17.61 28.72 -0.86
CA VAL A 96 -17.07 29.78 0.00
C VAL A 96 -16.53 29.18 1.29
N LEU A 97 -15.28 29.49 1.62
CA LEU A 97 -14.64 29.13 2.89
C LEU A 97 -15.08 30.11 4.00
N ARG A 98 -15.75 29.60 5.04
CA ARG A 98 -16.11 30.36 6.26
C ARG A 98 -15.01 30.35 7.31
N ALA A 99 -14.32 29.22 7.44
CA ALA A 99 -13.29 29.00 8.43
C ALA A 99 -12.30 27.95 7.91
N GLU A 100 -11.06 28.02 8.39
CA GLU A 100 -10.01 27.07 8.01
C GLU A 100 -10.42 25.64 8.37
N ILE A 101 -10.36 24.73 7.38
CA ILE A 101 -10.68 23.32 7.60
C ILE A 101 -9.56 22.69 8.40
N GLU A 102 -9.84 22.20 9.61
CA GLU A 102 -8.85 21.49 10.41
C GLU A 102 -9.17 20.00 10.49
N VAL A 103 -8.22 19.16 10.10
CA VAL A 103 -8.36 17.71 10.13
C VAL A 103 -7.24 17.08 10.94
N GLN A 104 -7.60 16.03 11.68
CA GLN A 104 -6.63 15.21 12.38
C GLN A 104 -6.76 13.72 12.02
N TRP A 105 -5.68 13.09 11.60
CA TRP A 105 -5.64 11.66 11.32
C TRP A 105 -4.35 11.02 11.84
N ARG A 106 -4.39 9.71 12.06
CA ARG A 106 -3.26 8.95 12.60
C ARG A 106 -2.30 8.55 11.48
N ALA A 107 -1.08 9.07 11.52
CA ALA A 107 0.00 8.67 10.62
C ALA A 107 0.38 7.18 10.84
N THR A 108 0.64 6.46 9.75
CA THR A 108 0.88 5.01 9.77
C THR A 108 2.30 4.64 9.38
N LEU A 109 3.00 5.51 8.63
CA LEU A 109 4.36 5.27 8.16
C LEU A 109 5.43 5.89 9.07
N SER A 110 5.04 6.67 10.06
CA SER A 110 5.98 7.25 11.03
C SER A 110 6.41 6.19 12.06
N SER A 111 7.72 5.96 12.20
CA SER A 111 8.34 4.94 13.07
C SER A 111 7.82 5.03 14.52
N PRO A 112 7.22 3.97 15.09
CA PRO A 112 7.06 3.91 16.53
C PRO A 112 8.48 3.86 17.10
N ALA A 113 8.87 4.85 17.90
CA ALA A 113 9.96 4.64 18.82
C ALA A 113 9.57 3.45 19.72
N SER A 114 10.03 2.26 19.34
CA SER A 114 9.99 0.96 20.02
C SER A 114 8.72 0.64 20.83
N SER A 115 8.06 -0.47 20.50
CA SER A 115 6.97 -1.07 21.31
C SER A 115 7.32 -1.34 22.79
N LEU A 116 8.61 -1.30 23.15
CA LEU A 116 9.09 -1.35 24.54
C LEU A 116 8.80 -0.08 25.36
N HIS A 117 8.49 1.06 24.72
CA HIS A 117 8.13 2.30 25.41
C HIS A 117 6.63 2.49 25.61
N VAL A 118 5.78 1.64 25.01
CA VAL A 118 4.31 1.71 25.10
C VAL A 118 3.80 1.33 26.50
N LEU A 119 4.58 0.59 27.28
CA LEU A 119 4.18 0.17 28.63
C LEU A 119 4.52 1.19 29.74
N HIS A 120 5.37 2.20 29.48
CA HIS A 120 5.84 3.13 30.54
C HIS A 120 5.53 4.62 30.32
N ARG A 121 4.89 5.00 29.21
CA ARG A 121 4.35 6.37 29.06
C ARG A 121 3.06 6.30 28.25
N GLY A 122 1.96 6.78 28.85
CA GLY A 122 0.64 6.85 28.21
C GLY A 122 0.75 7.26 26.74
N GLY A 123 0.18 6.42 25.86
CA GLY A 123 0.31 6.52 24.42
C GLY A 123 -0.09 7.91 23.93
N ARG A 124 0.92 8.76 23.65
CA ARG A 124 0.70 10.07 23.06
C ARG A 124 0.02 9.88 21.70
N ASP A 125 -1.07 10.61 21.51
CA ASP A 125 -1.90 10.53 20.31
C ASP A 125 -1.06 10.91 19.08
N ARG A 126 -0.75 9.94 18.21
CA ARG A 126 0.04 10.14 16.97
C ARG A 126 -0.81 10.71 15.84
N ARG A 127 -1.79 11.54 16.19
CA ARG A 127 -2.59 12.25 15.20
C ARG A 127 -1.78 13.42 14.69
N ILE A 128 -1.55 13.43 13.38
CA ILE A 128 -1.10 14.63 12.71
C ILE A 128 -2.31 15.53 12.51
N LYS A 129 -2.11 16.83 12.74
CA LYS A 129 -3.08 17.87 12.40
C LYS A 129 -2.61 18.53 11.11
N GLY A 130 -3.54 18.88 10.26
CA GLY A 130 -3.27 19.69 9.08
C GLY A 130 -4.50 20.48 8.73
N CYS A 131 -4.27 21.54 7.96
CA CYS A 131 -5.31 22.44 7.50
C CYS A 131 -5.62 22.22 6.01
N GLY A 132 -6.75 22.76 5.57
CA GLY A 132 -7.16 22.76 4.18
C GLY A 132 -7.67 21.42 3.66
N LEU A 133 -8.23 21.49 2.44
CA LEU A 133 -8.81 20.34 1.76
C LEU A 133 -7.73 19.41 1.21
N ASP A 134 -6.59 19.96 0.82
CA ASP A 134 -5.43 19.24 0.29
C ASP A 134 -4.90 18.19 1.26
N PHE A 135 -4.91 18.50 2.56
CA PHE A 135 -4.51 17.57 3.60
C PHE A 135 -5.51 16.41 3.75
N GLU A 136 -6.81 16.66 3.57
CA GLU A 136 -7.83 15.60 3.52
C GLU A 136 -7.71 14.78 2.23
N VAL A 137 -7.43 15.40 1.08
CA VAL A 137 -7.15 14.70 -0.19
C VAL A 137 -5.97 13.75 -0.03
N ALA A 138 -4.87 14.22 0.55
CA ALA A 138 -3.70 13.39 0.81
C ALA A 138 -4.03 12.19 1.72
N PHE A 139 -4.81 12.41 2.79
CA PHE A 139 -5.30 11.34 3.66
C PHE A 139 -6.14 10.31 2.91
N VAL A 140 -7.15 10.75 2.15
CA VAL A 140 -8.09 9.88 1.45
C VAL A 140 -7.39 9.07 0.37
N LEU A 141 -6.56 9.70 -0.45
CA LEU A 141 -5.83 9.03 -1.52
C LEU A 141 -4.74 8.09 -1.00
N THR A 142 -4.02 8.48 0.06
CA THR A 142 -3.07 7.56 0.72
C THR A 142 -3.80 6.34 1.29
N THR A 143 -4.97 6.54 1.89
CA THR A 143 -5.81 5.44 2.39
C THR A 143 -6.30 4.53 1.26
N LEU A 144 -6.68 5.11 0.11
CA LEU A 144 -7.04 4.36 -1.09
C LEU A 144 -5.87 3.49 -1.58
N GLY A 145 -4.66 4.05 -1.64
CA GLY A 145 -3.44 3.31 -1.98
C GLY A 145 -3.25 2.09 -1.07
N TYR A 146 -3.35 2.27 0.25
CA TYR A 146 -3.20 1.15 1.20
C TYR A 146 -4.29 0.09 1.06
N VAL A 147 -5.56 0.49 0.88
CA VAL A 147 -6.66 -0.46 0.70
C VAL A 147 -6.47 -1.28 -0.57
N LEU A 148 -6.06 -0.65 -1.68
CA LEU A 148 -5.80 -1.35 -2.94
C LEU A 148 -4.62 -2.33 -2.83
N SER A 149 -3.53 -1.93 -2.15
CA SER A 149 -2.40 -2.83 -1.85
C SER A 149 -2.84 -4.02 -0.99
N LEU A 150 -3.65 -3.80 0.06
CA LEU A 150 -4.17 -4.87 0.90
C LEU A 150 -5.13 -5.81 0.15
N LEU A 151 -5.94 -5.29 -0.77
CA LEU A 151 -6.78 -6.11 -1.65
C LEU A 151 -5.92 -6.96 -2.60
N ALA A 152 -4.85 -6.39 -3.17
CA ALA A 152 -3.89 -7.14 -3.98
C ALA A 152 -3.22 -8.25 -3.17
N ARG A 153 -2.72 -7.93 -1.97
CA ARG A 153 -2.10 -8.88 -1.05
C ARG A 153 -3.04 -10.04 -0.71
N THR A 154 -4.22 -9.72 -0.19
CA THR A 154 -5.19 -10.73 0.26
C THR A 154 -5.66 -11.63 -0.88
N LYS A 155 -5.84 -11.08 -2.09
CA LYS A 155 -6.19 -11.87 -3.28
C LYS A 155 -5.10 -12.88 -3.62
N ILE A 156 -3.84 -12.44 -3.68
CA ILE A 156 -2.69 -13.31 -4.01
C ILE A 156 -2.47 -14.38 -2.94
N LEU A 157 -2.45 -14.00 -1.66
CA LEU A 157 -2.18 -14.95 -0.57
C LEU A 157 -3.26 -16.03 -0.50
N LYS A 158 -4.54 -15.65 -0.63
CA LYS A 158 -5.65 -16.63 -0.66
C LYS A 158 -5.53 -17.62 -1.81
N THR A 159 -5.02 -17.19 -2.97
CA THR A 159 -4.84 -18.07 -4.12
C THR A 159 -3.59 -18.94 -3.96
N LEU A 160 -2.45 -18.38 -3.58
CA LEU A 160 -1.19 -19.14 -3.46
C LEU A 160 -1.22 -20.18 -2.34
N TYR A 161 -1.83 -19.84 -1.20
CA TYR A 161 -1.89 -20.69 -0.01
C TYR A 161 -3.27 -21.34 0.17
N ALA A 162 -3.98 -21.59 -0.94
CA ALA A 162 -5.25 -22.29 -0.90
C ALA A 162 -5.07 -23.77 -0.48
N ASN A 163 -6.03 -24.31 0.28
CA ASN A 163 -6.04 -25.72 0.69
C ASN A 163 -6.22 -26.70 -0.48
N THR A 164 -6.64 -26.20 -1.63
CA THR A 164 -6.77 -26.96 -2.88
C THR A 164 -5.92 -26.29 -3.94
N THR A 165 -5.27 -27.07 -4.80
CA THR A 165 -4.51 -26.55 -5.93
C THR A 165 -5.36 -25.61 -6.77
N PRO A 166 -5.01 -24.31 -6.85
CA PRO A 166 -5.75 -23.37 -7.67
C PRO A 166 -5.44 -23.63 -9.14
N THR A 167 -6.47 -23.54 -9.99
CA THR A 167 -6.30 -23.70 -11.44
C THR A 167 -5.44 -22.60 -12.02
N VAL A 168 -4.84 -22.83 -13.20
CA VAL A 168 -4.05 -21.82 -13.92
C VAL A 168 -4.87 -20.55 -14.18
N GLU A 169 -6.15 -20.71 -14.49
CA GLU A 169 -7.09 -19.59 -14.68
C GLU A 169 -7.30 -18.79 -13.39
N GLN A 170 -7.49 -19.47 -12.25
CA GLN A 170 -7.63 -18.82 -10.94
C GLN A 170 -6.35 -18.05 -10.56
N LYS A 171 -5.17 -18.65 -10.75
CA LYS A 171 -3.87 -17.97 -10.54
C LYS A 171 -3.74 -16.74 -11.43
N THR A 172 -4.09 -16.87 -12.71
CA THR A 172 -4.00 -15.77 -13.68
C THR A 172 -4.96 -14.63 -13.32
N ALA A 173 -6.22 -14.93 -13.00
CA ALA A 173 -7.22 -13.94 -12.61
C ALA A 173 -6.89 -13.26 -11.27
N ALA A 174 -6.30 -14.00 -10.32
CA ALA A 174 -5.79 -13.44 -9.07
C ALA A 174 -4.65 -12.44 -9.34
N ALA A 175 -3.65 -12.85 -10.12
CA ALA A 175 -2.51 -12.02 -10.47
C ALA A 175 -2.91 -10.77 -11.26
N GLN A 176 -3.73 -10.90 -12.30
CA GLN A 176 -4.20 -9.77 -13.10
C GLN A 176 -5.00 -8.76 -12.25
N GLY A 177 -5.89 -9.24 -11.37
CA GLY A 177 -6.64 -8.34 -10.50
C GLY A 177 -5.78 -7.64 -9.45
N ALA A 178 -4.81 -8.35 -8.87
CA ALA A 178 -3.88 -7.75 -7.91
C ALA A 178 -2.94 -6.73 -8.58
N MET A 179 -2.46 -7.05 -9.79
CA MET A 179 -1.66 -6.15 -10.62
C MET A 179 -2.43 -4.89 -11.00
N LYS A 180 -3.70 -5.02 -11.41
CA LYS A 180 -4.58 -3.85 -11.67
C LYS A 180 -4.66 -2.91 -10.47
N ASN A 181 -4.82 -3.48 -9.26
CA ASN A 181 -4.84 -2.68 -8.04
C ASN A 181 -3.50 -1.98 -7.80
N LEU A 182 -2.37 -2.68 -7.93
CA LEU A 182 -1.04 -2.09 -7.69
C LEU A 182 -0.64 -1.02 -8.71
N ILE A 183 -1.03 -1.18 -9.98
CA ILE A 183 -0.85 -0.13 -10.99
C ILE A 183 -1.64 1.13 -10.60
N ALA A 184 -2.86 0.97 -10.10
CA ALA A 184 -3.66 2.08 -9.58
C ALA A 184 -3.04 2.70 -8.31
N VAL A 185 -2.42 1.89 -7.44
CA VAL A 185 -1.67 2.41 -6.28
C VAL A 185 -0.51 3.29 -6.73
N SER A 186 0.24 2.86 -7.75
CA SER A 186 1.35 3.64 -8.29
C SER A 186 0.86 4.98 -8.89
N SER A 187 -0.24 4.99 -9.65
CA SER A 187 -0.76 6.25 -10.21
C SER A 187 -1.23 7.22 -9.10
N VAL A 188 -1.90 6.71 -8.06
CA VAL A 188 -2.36 7.53 -6.92
C VAL A 188 -1.18 8.15 -6.18
N HIS A 189 -0.15 7.37 -5.85
CA HIS A 189 1.02 7.89 -5.14
C HIS A 189 1.88 8.82 -6.02
N THR A 190 1.92 8.58 -7.34
CA THR A 190 2.57 9.50 -8.29
C THR A 190 1.85 10.85 -8.33
N PHE A 191 0.52 10.83 -8.37
CA PHE A 191 -0.30 12.05 -8.26
C PHE A 191 0.04 12.81 -6.98
N LEU A 192 -0.04 12.14 -5.81
CA LEU A 192 0.30 12.75 -4.52
C LEU A 192 1.71 13.33 -4.46
N ALA A 193 2.70 12.68 -5.08
CA ALA A 193 4.07 13.20 -5.15
C ALA A 193 4.19 14.48 -6.00
N SER A 194 3.37 14.61 -7.05
CA SER A 194 3.38 15.77 -7.97
C SER A 194 2.43 16.91 -7.58
N SER A 195 1.40 16.64 -6.79
CA SER A 195 0.31 17.60 -6.52
C SER A 195 0.67 18.73 -5.54
N GLY A 196 1.88 18.75 -4.97
CA GLY A 196 2.31 19.82 -4.05
C GLY A 196 1.55 19.88 -2.72
N LEU A 197 0.78 18.84 -2.37
CA LEU A 197 -0.07 18.73 -1.17
C LEU A 197 0.71 18.60 0.15
N SER A 198 1.99 19.00 0.16
CA SER A 198 2.98 18.69 1.19
C SER A 198 3.03 19.68 2.35
N SER A 199 2.27 20.78 2.29
CA SER A 199 2.27 21.79 3.35
C SER A 199 1.17 21.48 4.37
N ALA A 200 1.52 20.75 5.43
CA ALA A 200 0.72 20.74 6.64
C ALA A 200 1.03 22.01 7.44
N GLU A 201 0.38 23.13 7.11
CA GLU A 201 0.38 24.28 7.99
C GLU A 201 -0.46 23.94 9.23
N VAL A 202 0.11 24.10 10.41
CA VAL A 202 -0.64 24.01 11.66
C VAL A 202 -1.04 25.45 11.99
N GLY A 203 -2.34 25.68 12.19
CA GLY A 203 -2.84 26.96 12.69
C GLY A 203 -1.98 27.46 13.87
N ASN A 204 -1.53 28.72 13.77
CA ASN A 204 -0.57 29.46 14.60
C ASN A 204 0.89 29.54 14.13
N GLY A 205 1.21 29.34 12.84
CA GLY A 205 2.53 29.72 12.30
C GLY A 205 3.73 28.93 12.85
N GLN A 206 3.48 27.82 13.55
CA GLN A 206 4.51 26.86 13.92
C GLN A 206 4.53 25.74 12.88
N ILE A 207 5.55 25.75 12.03
CA ILE A 207 5.83 24.65 11.09
C ILE A 207 6.17 23.42 11.93
N SER A 208 5.20 22.49 12.08
CA SER A 208 5.54 21.12 12.51
C SER A 208 6.45 20.54 11.42
N GLY A 209 7.60 19.98 11.80
CA GLY A 209 8.53 19.34 10.85
C GLY A 209 7.83 18.34 9.92
N PRO A 210 8.40 18.09 8.73
CA PRO A 210 7.76 17.37 7.64
C PRO A 210 7.19 16.03 8.12
N VAL A 211 5.92 15.78 7.82
CA VAL A 211 5.29 14.48 8.11
C VAL A 211 5.76 13.49 7.06
N PRO A 212 6.42 12.38 7.44
CA PRO A 212 6.93 11.41 6.48
C PRO A 212 5.84 10.88 5.54
N ASP A 213 4.63 10.65 6.05
CA ASP A 213 3.47 10.17 5.27
C ASP A 213 3.05 11.15 4.15
N LEU A 214 3.40 12.44 4.21
CA LEU A 214 3.04 13.45 3.20
C LEU A 214 4.23 13.90 2.33
N ASP A 215 5.43 13.41 2.64
CA ASP A 215 6.64 13.78 1.92
C ASP A 215 6.61 13.26 0.47
N PRO A 216 6.88 14.10 -0.54
CA PRO A 216 6.88 13.68 -1.94
C PRO A 216 7.83 12.51 -2.24
N SER A 217 8.98 12.43 -1.54
CA SER A 217 9.91 11.32 -1.68
C SER A 217 9.33 10.03 -1.09
N THR A 218 8.58 10.10 0.01
CA THR A 218 7.80 8.94 0.50
C THR A 218 6.76 8.50 -0.52
N GLN A 219 5.99 9.43 -1.08
CA GLN A 219 4.96 9.12 -2.07
C GLN A 219 5.57 8.49 -3.33
N SER A 220 6.68 9.03 -3.82
CA SER A 220 7.46 8.46 -4.92
C SER A 220 8.01 7.05 -4.58
N ALA A 221 8.46 6.84 -3.35
CA ALA A 221 8.91 5.52 -2.87
C ALA A 221 7.76 4.49 -2.88
N LEU A 222 6.57 4.86 -2.40
CA LEU A 222 5.39 3.99 -2.41
C LEU A 222 4.92 3.66 -3.83
N SER A 223 4.99 4.64 -4.75
CA SER A 223 4.72 4.40 -6.16
C SER A 223 5.68 3.38 -6.77
N SER A 224 6.98 3.57 -6.53
CA SER A 224 8.03 2.66 -7.03
C SER A 224 7.89 1.26 -6.43
N LEU A 225 7.53 1.16 -5.14
CA LEU A 225 7.27 -0.13 -4.48
C LEU A 225 6.10 -0.87 -5.12
N ALA A 226 4.98 -0.19 -5.37
CA ALA A 226 3.82 -0.80 -6.02
C ALA A 226 4.16 -1.33 -7.43
N MET A 227 5.01 -0.62 -8.18
CA MET A 227 5.51 -1.08 -9.48
C MET A 227 6.42 -2.32 -9.36
N ALA A 228 7.30 -2.36 -8.36
CA ALA A 228 8.13 -3.54 -8.08
C ALA A 228 7.27 -4.78 -7.81
N GLU A 229 6.26 -4.63 -6.95
CA GLU A 229 5.36 -5.71 -6.58
C GLU A 229 4.49 -6.16 -7.75
N ALA A 230 3.93 -5.22 -8.53
CA ALA A 230 3.15 -5.52 -9.74
C ALA A 230 3.98 -6.31 -10.76
N THR A 231 5.23 -5.89 -10.97
CA THR A 231 6.16 -6.56 -11.90
C THR A 231 6.46 -7.99 -11.45
N LEU A 232 6.64 -8.23 -10.14
CA LEU A 232 6.83 -9.59 -9.63
C LEU A 232 5.58 -10.47 -9.75
N LEU A 233 4.37 -9.90 -9.62
CA LEU A 233 3.14 -10.67 -9.81
C LEU A 233 2.99 -11.19 -11.24
N ALA A 234 3.55 -10.49 -12.24
CA ALA A 234 3.59 -10.97 -13.62
C ALA A 234 4.39 -12.27 -13.79
N VAL A 235 5.38 -12.48 -12.92
CA VAL A 235 6.23 -13.68 -12.90
C VAL A 235 5.60 -14.77 -12.04
N VAL A 236 5.12 -14.41 -10.84
CA VAL A 236 4.54 -15.36 -9.86
C VAL A 236 3.41 -16.20 -10.44
N LYS A 237 2.56 -15.62 -11.29
CA LYS A 237 1.42 -16.35 -11.89
C LYS A 237 1.82 -17.58 -12.71
N ASP A 238 3.02 -17.56 -13.28
CA ASP A 238 3.54 -18.55 -14.22
C ASP A 238 4.76 -19.29 -13.62
N ASP A 239 5.09 -19.03 -12.35
CA ASP A 239 6.23 -19.62 -11.65
C ASP A 239 5.86 -21.00 -11.08
N ALA A 240 6.11 -22.03 -11.89
CA ALA A 240 5.77 -23.40 -11.56
C ALA A 240 6.59 -23.94 -10.37
N TYR A 241 7.86 -23.53 -10.23
CA TYR A 241 8.71 -23.96 -9.12
C TYR A 241 8.27 -23.37 -7.78
N LEU A 242 7.89 -22.09 -7.77
CA LEU A 242 7.28 -21.47 -6.58
C LEU A 242 6.00 -22.19 -6.19
N SER A 243 5.10 -22.44 -7.15
CA SER A 243 3.86 -23.16 -6.89
C SER A 243 4.12 -24.51 -6.24
N THR A 244 5.09 -25.26 -6.76
CA THR A 244 5.46 -26.59 -6.27
C THR A 244 6.00 -26.54 -4.84
N CYS A 245 6.84 -25.57 -4.51
CA CYS A 245 7.39 -25.43 -3.15
C CYS A 245 6.34 -25.03 -2.12
N ILE A 246 5.31 -24.27 -2.53
CA ILE A 246 4.18 -23.93 -1.67
C ILE A 246 3.26 -25.16 -1.52
N GLN A 247 2.95 -25.84 -2.62
CA GLN A 247 2.08 -27.01 -2.66
C GLN A 247 2.64 -28.22 -1.91
N ALA A 248 3.96 -28.43 -1.92
CA ALA A 248 4.60 -29.50 -1.16
C ALA A 248 4.33 -29.42 0.35
N ARG A 249 3.86 -28.27 0.86
CA ARG A 249 3.45 -28.09 2.28
C ARG A 249 2.02 -28.53 2.54
N ASN A 250 1.20 -28.60 1.51
CA ASN A 250 -0.19 -28.96 1.63
C ASN A 250 -0.31 -30.49 1.66
N LYS A 251 -0.58 -31.06 2.84
CA LYS A 251 -0.77 -32.51 3.05
C LYS A 251 -1.87 -33.10 2.15
N HIS A 252 -2.79 -32.27 1.65
CA HIS A 252 -3.91 -32.69 0.81
C HIS A 252 -3.64 -32.58 -0.70
N ASP A 253 -2.51 -32.01 -1.12
CA ASP A 253 -2.15 -31.87 -2.53
C ASP A 253 -1.12 -32.93 -2.93
N THR A 254 -1.53 -33.87 -3.77
CA THR A 254 -0.67 -34.92 -4.34
C THR A 254 -0.37 -34.68 -5.83
N GLU A 255 -0.83 -33.58 -6.41
CA GLU A 255 -0.71 -33.33 -7.86
C GLU A 255 0.76 -33.17 -8.30
N TRP A 256 1.58 -32.56 -7.44
CA TRP A 256 3.03 -32.42 -7.65
C TRP A 256 3.76 -33.76 -7.75
N MET A 257 3.17 -34.85 -7.23
CA MET A 257 3.73 -36.21 -7.34
C MET A 257 3.48 -36.82 -8.72
N ILE A 258 2.53 -36.28 -9.50
CA ILE A 258 2.08 -36.85 -10.77
C ILE A 258 2.83 -36.25 -11.95
N LYS A 259 3.18 -34.95 -11.90
CA LYS A 259 3.89 -34.27 -13.00
C LYS A 259 4.89 -33.24 -12.50
N ALA A 260 6.09 -33.27 -13.09
CA ALA A 260 7.11 -32.26 -12.84
C ALA A 260 6.64 -30.88 -13.35
N PRO A 261 7.03 -29.78 -12.67
CA PRO A 261 6.63 -28.44 -13.07
C PRO A 261 7.32 -28.08 -14.39
N ASP A 262 6.54 -27.65 -15.39
CA ASP A 262 7.04 -27.27 -16.70
C ASP A 262 6.96 -25.74 -16.87
N ILE A 263 8.09 -25.12 -17.22
CA ILE A 263 8.16 -23.69 -17.54
C ILE A 263 8.56 -23.58 -19.01
N PRO A 264 7.73 -22.96 -19.87
CA PRO A 264 8.06 -22.77 -21.28
C PRO A 264 9.39 -22.01 -21.45
N LYS A 265 10.34 -22.61 -22.19
CA LYS A 265 11.71 -22.11 -22.40
C LYS A 265 11.80 -20.61 -22.74
N VAL A 266 10.95 -20.15 -23.67
CA VAL A 266 10.95 -18.76 -24.18
C VAL A 266 10.64 -17.72 -23.08
N ARG A 267 10.03 -18.13 -21.96
CA ARG A 267 9.58 -17.23 -20.91
C ARG A 267 10.64 -16.99 -19.82
N THR A 268 11.64 -17.85 -19.71
CA THR A 268 12.59 -17.87 -18.59
C THR A 268 13.49 -16.63 -18.57
N LEU A 269 14.11 -16.28 -19.70
CA LEU A 269 14.94 -15.07 -19.82
C LEU A 269 14.10 -13.79 -19.67
N LEU A 270 12.86 -13.80 -20.16
CA LEU A 270 11.93 -12.69 -19.93
C LEU A 270 11.67 -12.51 -18.44
N PHE A 271 11.35 -13.58 -17.71
CA PHE A 271 11.15 -13.54 -16.26
C PHE A 271 12.38 -13.07 -15.51
N ALA A 272 13.58 -13.50 -15.91
CA ALA A 272 14.81 -13.00 -15.33
C ALA A 272 14.89 -11.46 -15.43
N ARG A 273 14.63 -10.91 -16.62
CA ARG A 273 14.65 -9.46 -16.85
C ARG A 273 13.52 -8.71 -16.13
N LEU A 274 12.33 -9.30 -16.00
CA LEU A 274 11.25 -8.72 -15.20
C LEU A 274 11.63 -8.67 -13.71
N CYS A 275 12.25 -9.72 -13.19
CA CYS A 275 12.73 -9.78 -11.82
C CYS A 275 13.85 -8.76 -11.55
N ILE A 276 14.77 -8.53 -12.50
CA ILE A 276 15.76 -7.44 -12.39
C ILE A 276 15.06 -6.08 -12.34
N ARG A 277 14.07 -5.85 -13.21
CA ARG A 277 13.34 -4.58 -13.22
C ARG A 277 12.61 -4.33 -11.91
N ALA A 278 11.99 -5.36 -11.35
CA ALA A 278 11.38 -5.27 -10.02
C ALA A 278 12.40 -4.96 -8.92
N ALA A 279 13.63 -5.50 -9.02
CA ALA A 279 14.70 -5.17 -8.10
C ALA A 279 15.08 -3.70 -8.19
N GLU A 280 15.27 -3.16 -9.40
CA GLU A 280 15.57 -1.73 -9.63
C GLU A 280 14.49 -0.82 -9.02
N TYR A 281 13.20 -1.13 -9.25
CA TYR A 281 12.10 -0.38 -8.64
C TYR A 281 12.10 -0.45 -7.10
N ALA A 282 12.37 -1.61 -6.52
CA ALA A 282 12.44 -1.78 -5.07
C ALA A 282 13.65 -1.05 -4.45
N GLU A 283 14.77 -0.98 -5.17
CA GLU A 283 15.93 -0.18 -4.76
C GLU A 283 15.69 1.31 -4.86
N GLN A 284 15.06 1.76 -5.94
CA GLN A 284 14.60 3.14 -6.09
C GLN A 284 13.67 3.51 -4.93
N ALA A 285 12.69 2.65 -4.60
CA ALA A 285 11.81 2.84 -3.45
C ALA A 285 12.60 2.96 -2.13
N ALA A 286 13.52 2.04 -1.87
CA ALA A 286 14.34 2.05 -0.66
C ALA A 286 15.24 3.30 -0.56
N ALA A 287 15.78 3.77 -1.69
CA ALA A 287 16.61 4.97 -1.76
C ALA A 287 15.77 6.23 -1.50
N SER A 288 14.63 6.37 -2.17
CA SER A 288 13.70 7.49 -1.96
C SER A 288 13.16 7.55 -0.54
N ALA A 289 12.78 6.40 0.05
CA ALA A 289 12.37 6.34 1.46
C ALA A 289 13.54 6.63 2.42
N GLY A 290 14.75 6.16 2.11
CA GLY A 290 15.95 6.41 2.92
C GLY A 290 16.43 7.87 2.90
N ALA A 291 16.10 8.61 1.83
CA ALA A 291 16.40 10.03 1.70
C ALA A 291 15.50 10.93 2.57
N VAL A 292 14.35 10.42 3.02
CA VAL A 292 13.43 11.12 3.94
C VAL A 292 14.08 11.20 5.33
N LYS A 293 14.93 12.21 5.50
CA LYS A 293 15.56 12.56 6.77
C LYS A 293 14.69 13.59 7.49
N SER A 294 14.59 13.43 8.81
CA SER A 294 14.02 14.42 9.72
C SER A 294 14.75 15.75 9.54
N CYS A 295 14.19 16.68 8.77
CA CYS A 295 14.64 18.07 8.72
C CYS A 295 14.44 18.65 10.13
N GLY A 296 15.54 18.75 10.88
CA GLY A 296 15.54 19.24 12.25
C GLY A 296 16.96 19.52 12.73
N SER A 297 17.39 20.75 12.47
CA SER A 297 18.41 21.51 13.22
C SER A 297 19.81 20.90 13.37
N THR A 298 20.81 21.61 12.82
CA THR A 298 22.25 21.48 13.16
C THR A 298 22.60 22.01 14.56
N SER A 299 21.62 22.28 15.44
CA SER A 299 21.88 22.74 16.81
C SER A 299 21.91 21.57 17.80
N PRO A 300 23.02 21.39 18.54
CA PRO A 300 23.21 20.26 19.46
C PRO A 300 22.34 20.30 20.73
N GLU A 301 21.45 21.28 20.91
CA GLU A 301 20.65 21.46 22.14
C GLU A 301 19.18 20.99 22.07
N SER A 302 18.64 20.61 20.90
CA SER A 302 17.25 20.11 20.81
C SER A 302 17.13 18.59 21.05
N VAL A 303 17.53 18.13 22.23
CA VAL A 303 17.68 16.71 22.58
C VAL A 303 16.35 15.92 22.71
N ARG A 304 15.16 16.49 22.49
CA ARG A 304 13.90 15.79 22.83
C ARG A 304 12.67 15.95 21.92
N THR A 305 12.77 16.61 20.78
CA THR A 305 11.61 16.72 19.87
C THR A 305 11.68 15.60 18.82
N ASP A 306 10.72 14.68 18.90
CA ASP A 306 10.60 13.44 18.10
C ASP A 306 11.02 13.60 16.63
N ARG A 307 12.19 13.03 16.26
CA ARG A 307 12.57 12.84 14.86
C ARG A 307 11.60 11.84 14.24
N ARG A 308 10.64 12.32 13.43
CA ARG A 308 9.70 11.47 12.70
C ARG A 308 10.44 10.81 11.53
N LYS A 309 10.97 9.62 11.77
CA LYS A 309 11.55 8.75 10.72
C LYS A 309 10.46 7.90 10.08
N LEU A 310 10.62 7.54 8.81
CA LEU A 310 9.80 6.48 8.20
C LEU A 310 9.99 5.15 8.96
N ASP A 311 8.98 4.29 8.87
CA ASP A 311 8.97 2.97 9.47
C ASP A 311 10.11 2.11 8.92
N GLU A 312 10.96 1.61 9.82
CA GLU A 312 12.10 0.77 9.46
C GLU A 312 11.65 -0.55 8.85
N ASP A 313 10.48 -1.06 9.25
CA ASP A 313 9.93 -2.31 8.71
C ASP A 313 9.63 -2.15 7.20
N LEU A 314 9.10 -1.00 6.78
CA LEU A 314 8.83 -0.71 5.38
C LEU A 314 10.12 -0.59 4.57
N ILE A 315 11.12 0.16 5.08
CA ILE A 315 12.42 0.32 4.40
C ILE A 315 13.13 -1.05 4.32
N SER A 316 13.08 -1.83 5.39
CA SER A 316 13.62 -3.18 5.43
C SER A 316 12.95 -4.07 4.39
N TYR A 317 11.61 -4.03 4.32
CA TYR A 317 10.84 -4.77 3.32
C TYR A 317 11.27 -4.42 1.89
N MET A 318 11.39 -3.13 1.54
CA MET A 318 11.85 -2.70 0.21
C MET A 318 13.23 -3.28 -0.14
N ARG A 319 14.18 -3.26 0.82
CA ARG A 319 15.52 -3.84 0.65
C ARG A 319 15.52 -5.37 0.55
N VAL A 320 14.63 -6.05 1.26
CA VAL A 320 14.47 -7.51 1.16
C VAL A 320 13.84 -7.84 -0.20
N LEU A 321 12.80 -7.13 -0.61
CA LEU A 321 12.14 -7.31 -1.90
C LEU A 321 13.12 -7.16 -3.07
N ALA A 322 14.01 -6.16 -3.04
CA ALA A 322 15.07 -5.99 -4.03
C ALA A 322 16.00 -7.20 -4.13
N ARG A 323 16.44 -7.74 -2.97
CA ARG A 323 17.29 -8.93 -2.90
C ARG A 323 16.57 -10.18 -3.39
N VAL A 324 15.31 -10.36 -3.01
CA VAL A 324 14.47 -11.48 -3.46
C VAL A 324 14.25 -11.43 -4.97
N ALA A 325 14.00 -10.24 -5.52
CA ALA A 325 13.84 -10.04 -6.94
C ALA A 325 15.13 -10.37 -7.72
N ARG A 326 16.32 -9.96 -7.22
CA ARG A 326 17.60 -10.40 -7.81
C ARG A 326 17.81 -11.90 -7.74
N ALA A 327 17.52 -12.51 -6.60
CA ALA A 327 17.65 -13.95 -6.43
C ALA A 327 16.77 -14.73 -7.40
N LYS A 328 15.51 -14.28 -7.58
CA LYS A 328 14.60 -14.80 -8.61
C LYS A 328 15.18 -14.69 -10.01
N ALA A 329 15.78 -13.55 -10.35
CA ALA A 329 16.42 -13.36 -11.65
C ALA A 329 17.56 -14.37 -11.88
N CYS A 330 18.44 -14.54 -10.89
CA CYS A 330 19.52 -15.54 -10.93
C CYS A 330 18.95 -16.95 -11.09
N ARG A 331 17.89 -17.31 -10.36
CA ARG A 331 17.21 -18.59 -10.51
C ARG A 331 16.72 -18.82 -11.94
N PHE A 332 16.09 -17.82 -12.57
CA PHE A 332 15.63 -17.93 -13.95
C PHE A 332 16.78 -18.04 -14.95
N PHE A 333 17.88 -17.30 -14.80
CA PHE A 333 19.09 -17.53 -15.62
C PHE A 333 19.65 -18.94 -15.43
N GLY A 334 19.62 -19.47 -14.20
CA GLY A 334 20.04 -20.84 -13.93
C GLY A 334 19.15 -21.88 -14.60
N ILE A 335 17.83 -21.66 -14.61
CA ILE A 335 16.86 -22.52 -15.30
C ILE A 335 17.10 -22.50 -16.82
N ASP A 336 17.37 -21.32 -17.40
CA ASP A 336 17.71 -21.20 -18.82
C ASP A 336 19.02 -21.94 -19.17
N ALA A 337 20.05 -21.79 -18.35
CA ALA A 337 21.32 -22.52 -18.51
C ALA A 337 21.12 -24.04 -18.42
N GLU A 338 20.30 -24.54 -17.49
CA GLU A 338 19.99 -25.96 -17.38
C GLU A 338 19.22 -26.47 -18.61
N MET A 339 18.26 -25.70 -19.12
CA MET A 339 17.48 -26.05 -20.32
C MET A 339 18.29 -26.04 -21.62
N THR A 340 19.48 -25.43 -21.61
CA THR A 340 20.48 -25.48 -22.69
C THR A 340 21.57 -26.53 -22.44
N GLY A 341 21.44 -27.34 -21.39
CA GLY A 341 22.35 -28.42 -21.04
C GLY A 341 23.59 -27.98 -20.24
N LYS A 342 23.68 -26.71 -19.85
CA LYS A 342 24.81 -26.16 -19.06
C LYS A 342 24.48 -26.18 -17.56
N VAL A 343 24.40 -27.37 -16.99
CA VAL A 343 24.01 -27.58 -15.59
C VAL A 343 25.02 -26.99 -14.61
N GLY A 344 26.32 -27.01 -14.94
CA GLY A 344 27.36 -26.37 -14.11
C GLY A 344 27.15 -24.86 -13.96
N GLU A 345 26.82 -24.18 -15.06
CA GLU A 345 26.44 -22.75 -15.07
C GLU A 345 25.12 -22.52 -14.33
N GLY A 346 24.14 -23.41 -14.49
CA GLY A 346 22.88 -23.39 -13.75
C GLY A 346 23.09 -23.37 -12.23
N ILE A 347 23.99 -24.22 -11.71
CA ILE A 347 24.33 -24.27 -10.28
C ILE A 347 25.01 -22.97 -9.83
N ALA A 348 25.94 -22.43 -10.63
CA ALA A 348 26.62 -21.18 -10.30
C ALA A 348 25.63 -20.00 -10.17
N TRP A 349 24.62 -19.94 -11.04
CA TRP A 349 23.53 -18.97 -10.94
C TRP A 349 22.69 -19.13 -9.67
N LEU A 350 22.37 -20.36 -9.25
CA LEU A 350 21.64 -20.59 -7.99
C LEU A 350 22.44 -20.12 -6.77
N ARG A 351 23.75 -20.38 -6.76
CA ARG A 351 24.68 -19.91 -5.71
C ARG A 351 24.78 -18.39 -5.68
N ALA A 352 24.83 -17.75 -6.85
CA ALA A 352 24.75 -16.29 -6.97
C ALA A 352 23.43 -15.75 -6.38
N GLY A 353 22.29 -16.41 -6.68
CA GLY A 353 20.99 -16.08 -6.11
C GLY A 353 20.94 -16.19 -4.59
N LYS A 354 21.50 -17.26 -4.01
CA LYS A 354 21.63 -17.43 -2.55
C LYS A 354 22.50 -16.35 -1.92
N SER A 355 23.59 -15.98 -2.58
CA SER A 355 24.45 -14.86 -2.17
C SER A 355 23.67 -13.53 -2.16
N ALA A 356 22.86 -13.25 -3.19
CA ALA A 356 22.01 -12.07 -3.26
C ALA A 356 20.97 -11.99 -2.13
N LEU A 357 20.42 -13.14 -1.68
CA LEU A 357 19.54 -13.21 -0.49
C LEU A 357 20.27 -12.98 0.84
N GLY A 358 21.61 -12.99 0.83
CA GLY A 358 22.44 -12.89 2.03
C GLY A 358 22.57 -14.21 2.80
N ILE A 359 22.37 -15.35 2.14
CA ILE A 359 22.56 -16.68 2.72
C ILE A 359 24.07 -16.97 2.71
N LYS A 360 24.77 -16.54 3.78
CA LYS A 360 26.20 -16.82 3.96
C LYS A 360 26.43 -18.29 4.28
N GLY A 361 26.70 -19.05 3.22
CA GLY A 361 27.14 -20.44 3.21
C GLY A 361 27.45 -20.95 1.79
N SER A 362 27.23 -20.14 0.75
CA SER A 362 27.34 -20.52 -0.66
C SER A 362 28.67 -20.12 -1.33
N LEU A 363 29.66 -19.62 -0.56
CA LEU A 363 31.02 -19.32 -1.04
C LEU A 363 32.00 -20.45 -0.67
N GLU A 364 31.55 -21.70 -0.64
CA GLU A 364 32.47 -22.85 -0.60
C GLU A 364 33.00 -23.06 -2.03
N GLY A 365 34.10 -22.37 -2.32
CA GLY A 365 34.77 -22.41 -3.63
C GLY A 365 36.05 -21.58 -3.73
N ASP A 366 36.30 -20.64 -2.82
CA ASP A 366 37.57 -19.89 -2.78
C ASP A 366 38.49 -20.42 -1.68
N GLU A 367 39.55 -21.07 -2.15
CA GLU A 367 40.87 -21.36 -1.58
C GLU A 367 41.09 -21.36 -0.06
N GLU A 368 41.60 -22.50 0.42
CA GLU A 368 42.56 -22.56 1.52
C GLU A 368 43.69 -21.55 1.28
N VAL A 369 43.72 -20.43 2.01
CA VAL A 369 44.90 -19.84 2.68
C VAL A 369 44.43 -18.62 3.51
N SER A 370 44.27 -18.83 4.82
CA SER A 370 44.85 -18.00 5.89
C SER A 370 44.04 -18.19 7.18
N GLY A 371 44.75 -18.60 8.23
CA GLY A 371 44.16 -18.95 9.51
C GLY A 371 43.60 -17.74 10.25
N SER A 372 42.35 -17.86 10.70
CA SER A 372 41.92 -17.24 11.95
C SER A 372 40.82 -18.06 12.61
N LYS A 373 41.08 -18.46 13.85
CA LYS A 373 40.19 -19.22 14.73
C LYS A 373 38.89 -18.47 14.95
N GLY A 374 37.77 -19.06 14.52
CA GLY A 374 36.42 -18.56 14.77
C GLY A 374 35.39 -19.70 14.84
N LYS A 375 35.56 -20.60 15.81
CA LYS A 375 34.64 -21.71 16.10
C LYS A 375 33.32 -21.13 16.61
N GLY A 376 32.22 -21.27 15.85
CA GLY A 376 30.86 -21.13 16.40
C GLY A 376 29.87 -20.18 15.70
N ARG A 377 29.70 -20.23 14.37
CA ARG A 377 28.57 -19.51 13.72
C ARG A 377 27.88 -20.21 12.54
N ILE A 378 28.19 -21.48 12.26
CA ILE A 378 27.68 -22.22 11.09
C ILE A 378 26.30 -22.88 11.34
N GLY A 379 25.82 -22.97 12.59
CA GLY A 379 24.58 -23.68 12.93
C GLY A 379 23.29 -22.86 12.98
N PHE A 380 23.34 -21.53 13.14
CA PHE A 380 22.14 -20.78 13.57
C PHE A 380 21.15 -20.41 12.46
N SER A 381 21.55 -20.31 11.18
CA SER A 381 20.61 -20.02 10.08
C SER A 381 19.80 -21.25 9.71
N ARG A 382 20.45 -22.41 9.49
CA ARG A 382 19.78 -23.69 9.26
C ARG A 382 18.87 -24.09 10.43
N LEU A 383 19.29 -23.83 11.68
CA LEU A 383 18.44 -24.09 12.84
C LEU A 383 17.24 -23.14 12.92
N LYS A 384 17.38 -21.87 12.51
CA LYS A 384 16.25 -20.92 12.45
C LYS A 384 15.24 -21.31 11.38
N THR A 385 15.70 -21.75 10.21
CA THR A 385 14.83 -22.26 9.14
C THR A 385 14.15 -23.56 9.55
N GLN A 386 14.86 -24.47 10.24
CA GLN A 386 14.28 -25.71 10.77
C GLN A 386 13.34 -25.49 11.97
N TRP A 387 13.57 -24.42 12.76
CA TRP A 387 12.68 -24.01 13.85
C TRP A 387 11.46 -23.24 13.37
N SER A 388 11.57 -22.46 12.29
CA SER A 388 10.41 -21.86 11.62
C SER A 388 9.57 -22.94 10.95
N GLU A 389 10.21 -23.91 10.30
CA GLU A 389 9.57 -25.08 9.68
C GLU A 389 8.74 -25.91 10.69
N ARG A 390 9.31 -26.28 11.86
CA ARG A 390 8.54 -26.96 12.93
C ARG A 390 7.40 -26.11 13.52
N ARG A 391 7.51 -24.78 13.46
CA ARG A 391 6.47 -23.85 13.94
C ARG A 391 5.40 -23.63 12.87
N GLU A 392 5.76 -23.70 11.59
CA GLU A 392 4.86 -23.63 10.44
C GLU A 392 4.05 -24.91 10.26
N GLU A 393 4.66 -26.09 10.47
CA GLU A 393 3.94 -27.37 10.56
C GLU A 393 2.91 -27.33 11.71
N ARG A 394 3.28 -26.73 12.85
CA ARG A 394 2.36 -26.52 13.97
C ARG A 394 1.23 -25.55 13.64
N LYS A 395 1.44 -24.54 12.80
CA LYS A 395 0.37 -23.63 12.33
C LYS A 395 -0.61 -24.33 11.38
N LEU A 396 -0.14 -25.22 10.50
CA LEU A 396 -1.01 -26.06 9.67
C LEU A 396 -1.88 -26.99 10.52
N GLU A 397 -1.38 -27.46 11.67
CA GLU A 397 -2.16 -28.26 12.62
C GLU A 397 -3.04 -27.39 13.56
N GLU A 398 -2.59 -26.19 13.94
CA GLU A 398 -3.29 -25.27 14.85
C GLU A 398 -4.39 -24.44 14.17
N THR A 399 -4.42 -24.36 12.84
CA THR A 399 -5.61 -23.88 12.10
C THR A 399 -6.84 -24.78 12.27
N THR A 400 -6.69 -25.94 12.94
CA THR A 400 -7.80 -26.82 13.37
C THR A 400 -8.03 -26.87 14.89
N SER A 401 -7.24 -26.17 15.71
CA SER A 401 -7.42 -26.20 17.18
C SER A 401 -7.32 -24.82 17.81
N THR A 402 -8.45 -24.38 18.35
CA THR A 402 -8.61 -23.14 19.09
C THR A 402 -7.83 -23.22 20.40
N LYS A 403 -6.75 -22.43 20.60
CA LYS A 403 -6.34 -21.99 21.96
C LYS A 403 -5.39 -20.78 22.00
N LYS A 404 -5.95 -19.72 22.59
CA LYS A 404 -5.43 -18.48 23.22
C LYS A 404 -4.00 -18.55 23.82
N GLY A 405 -3.17 -17.54 23.53
CA GLY A 405 -2.10 -17.07 24.44
C GLY A 405 -0.96 -16.25 23.80
N GLU A 406 -1.01 -14.92 23.97
CA GLU A 406 0.00 -13.87 23.71
C GLU A 406 0.32 -13.44 22.25
N PRO A 407 0.36 -12.11 21.94
CA PRO A 407 0.62 -11.63 20.60
C PRO A 407 2.12 -11.37 20.41
N LEU A 408 2.92 -12.44 20.31
CA LEU A 408 4.12 -12.34 19.49
C LEU A 408 3.62 -12.12 18.06
N ARG A 409 4.05 -11.04 17.41
CA ARG A 409 3.68 -10.69 16.02
C ARG A 409 3.97 -11.90 15.13
N GLU A 410 2.96 -12.74 14.92
CA GLU A 410 3.03 -13.89 14.04
C GLU A 410 3.34 -13.34 12.66
N LEU A 411 4.52 -13.65 12.11
CA LEU A 411 4.76 -13.39 10.70
C LEU A 411 3.69 -14.17 9.91
N ASP A 412 2.87 -13.41 9.20
CA ASP A 412 1.90 -13.93 8.26
C ASP A 412 2.60 -14.14 6.92
N TRP A 413 2.02 -15.00 6.08
CA TRP A 413 2.61 -15.34 4.78
C TRP A 413 2.87 -14.06 3.96
N GLY A 414 4.11 -13.89 3.50
CA GLY A 414 4.54 -12.76 2.69
C GLY A 414 4.93 -11.48 3.45
N ASP A 415 5.05 -11.53 4.77
CA ASP A 415 5.67 -10.44 5.56
C ASP A 415 7.18 -10.30 5.33
N ASP A 416 7.82 -11.35 4.84
CA ASP A 416 9.25 -11.44 4.54
C ASP A 416 9.60 -11.06 3.08
N ALA A 417 8.68 -10.40 2.38
CA ALA A 417 8.74 -10.10 0.95
C ALA A 417 8.80 -11.34 0.00
N GLY A 418 8.63 -12.55 0.52
CA GLY A 418 8.76 -13.81 -0.22
C GLY A 418 10.18 -14.39 -0.21
N LYS A 419 11.00 -14.01 0.77
CA LYS A 419 12.38 -14.47 0.92
C LYS A 419 12.45 -15.96 1.21
N GLU A 420 11.67 -16.46 2.16
CA GLU A 420 11.64 -17.85 2.59
C GLU A 420 11.14 -18.77 1.47
N GLU A 421 10.16 -18.31 0.69
CA GLU A 421 9.70 -19.04 -0.50
C GLU A 421 10.82 -19.17 -1.54
N GLU A 422 11.53 -18.07 -1.82
CA GLU A 422 12.62 -18.10 -2.79
C GLU A 422 13.81 -18.93 -2.32
N GLU A 423 14.17 -18.84 -1.03
CA GLU A 423 15.23 -19.64 -0.41
C GLU A 423 14.98 -21.14 -0.59
N ARG A 424 13.75 -21.60 -0.33
CA ARG A 424 13.36 -23.01 -0.50
C ARG A 424 13.43 -23.45 -1.97
N VAL A 425 12.98 -22.61 -2.91
CA VAL A 425 13.09 -22.96 -4.33
C VAL A 425 14.56 -23.09 -4.75
N LEU A 426 15.41 -22.15 -4.34
CA LEU A 426 16.84 -22.20 -4.64
C LEU A 426 17.51 -23.44 -4.03
N GLU A 427 17.13 -23.85 -2.81
CA GLU A 427 17.65 -25.03 -2.15
C GLU A 427 17.22 -26.34 -2.83
N MET A 428 15.94 -26.44 -3.19
CA MET A 428 15.41 -27.58 -3.93
C MET A 428 16.11 -27.75 -5.28
N LEU A 429 16.25 -26.65 -6.05
CA LEU A 429 16.91 -26.67 -7.36
C LEU A 429 18.41 -26.98 -7.24
N GLU A 430 19.12 -26.36 -6.29
CA GLU A 430 20.57 -26.59 -6.13
C GLU A 430 20.85 -28.04 -5.75
N THR A 431 20.07 -28.60 -4.82
CA THR A 431 20.20 -30.00 -4.41
C THR A 431 19.95 -30.94 -5.58
N LYS A 432 18.90 -30.68 -6.38
CA LYS A 432 18.55 -31.47 -7.56
C LYS A 432 19.65 -31.42 -8.61
N TRP A 433 20.09 -30.23 -8.99
CA TRP A 433 21.06 -30.05 -10.07
C TRP A 433 22.47 -30.46 -9.67
N THR A 434 22.87 -30.29 -8.41
CA THR A 434 24.17 -30.79 -7.92
C THR A 434 24.22 -32.31 -7.98
N ARG A 435 23.15 -33.01 -7.57
CA ARG A 435 23.08 -34.47 -7.71
C ARG A 435 23.15 -34.88 -9.18
N MET A 436 22.34 -34.24 -10.04
CA MET A 436 22.34 -34.52 -11.48
C MET A 436 23.72 -34.27 -12.12
N ASN A 437 24.40 -33.19 -11.73
CA ASN A 437 25.73 -32.87 -12.24
C ASN A 437 26.78 -33.87 -11.76
N ASN A 438 26.76 -34.27 -10.50
CA ASN A 438 27.72 -35.23 -9.96
C ASN A 438 27.53 -36.65 -10.51
N THR A 439 26.30 -37.02 -10.89
CA THR A 439 25.98 -38.37 -11.38
C THR A 439 26.03 -38.50 -12.90
N ILE A 440 25.59 -37.49 -13.65
CA ILE A 440 25.34 -37.59 -15.10
C ILE A 440 26.24 -36.66 -15.90
N ASN A 441 26.26 -35.36 -15.59
CA ASN A 441 26.83 -34.37 -16.50
C ASN A 441 28.32 -34.07 -16.26
N THR A 442 28.79 -34.21 -15.01
CA THR A 442 30.17 -33.96 -14.57
C THR A 442 30.76 -32.63 -15.06
N GLN A 443 29.95 -31.56 -15.15
CA GLN A 443 30.40 -30.25 -15.62
C GLN A 443 31.07 -29.47 -14.49
N ALA A 444 32.14 -28.74 -14.82
CA ALA A 444 32.75 -27.81 -13.88
C ALA A 444 31.78 -26.68 -13.51
N ILE A 445 31.75 -26.30 -12.22
CA ILE A 445 30.90 -25.22 -11.73
C ILE A 445 31.74 -23.94 -11.66
N PRO A 446 31.43 -22.91 -12.46
CA PRO A 446 32.15 -21.63 -12.43
C PRO A 446 31.89 -20.86 -11.13
N SER A 447 32.77 -19.90 -10.80
CA SER A 447 32.61 -19.06 -9.61
C SER A 447 31.36 -18.19 -9.72
N SER A 448 30.54 -18.18 -8.65
CA SER A 448 29.27 -17.45 -8.60
C SER A 448 29.43 -15.92 -8.48
N ALA A 449 30.63 -15.41 -8.15
CA ALA A 449 30.84 -13.99 -7.86
C ALA A 449 30.63 -13.09 -9.10
N SER A 450 31.10 -13.52 -10.26
CA SER A 450 31.03 -12.75 -11.52
C SER A 450 29.61 -12.63 -12.09
N TYR A 451 28.69 -13.48 -11.66
CA TYR A 451 27.32 -13.53 -12.19
C TYR A 451 26.44 -12.39 -11.67
N LEU A 452 26.68 -11.91 -10.44
CA LEU A 452 25.92 -10.78 -9.88
C LEU A 452 26.35 -9.44 -10.47
N SER A 453 27.63 -9.29 -10.83
CA SER A 453 28.15 -8.06 -11.46
C SER A 453 27.73 -7.91 -12.93
N ASN A 454 27.42 -9.02 -13.60
CA ASN A 454 27.11 -9.05 -15.03
C ASN A 454 25.60 -9.22 -15.32
N LEU A 455 24.73 -8.84 -14.39
CA LEU A 455 23.29 -8.90 -14.60
C LEU A 455 22.88 -7.92 -15.72
N PRO A 456 22.09 -8.35 -16.72
CA PRO A 456 21.59 -7.46 -17.76
C PRO A 456 20.56 -6.48 -17.20
N SER A 457 20.28 -5.40 -17.93
CA SER A 457 19.24 -4.45 -17.53
C SER A 457 17.84 -5.09 -17.54
N GLY A 458 17.03 -4.65 -16.58
CA GLY A 458 15.64 -5.03 -16.47
C GLY A 458 14.81 -4.74 -17.72
N ARG A 459 13.60 -5.28 -17.76
CA ARG A 459 12.61 -4.97 -18.79
C ARG A 459 11.30 -4.59 -18.13
N ASP A 460 10.71 -3.47 -18.58
CA ASP A 460 9.37 -3.07 -18.16
C ASP A 460 8.30 -3.95 -18.82
N ILE A 461 7.35 -4.40 -18.02
CA ILE A 461 6.14 -5.09 -18.49
C ILE A 461 4.94 -4.15 -18.58
N HIS A 462 4.93 -3.12 -17.74
CA HIS A 462 3.87 -2.12 -17.72
C HIS A 462 4.39 -0.84 -18.38
N PRO A 463 3.60 -0.19 -19.24
CA PRO A 463 3.88 1.20 -19.56
C PRO A 463 3.85 2.02 -18.26
N PRO A 464 4.53 3.18 -18.22
CA PRO A 464 4.38 4.11 -17.11
C PRO A 464 2.88 4.35 -16.86
N PRO A 465 2.39 4.19 -15.62
CA PRO A 465 0.99 4.39 -15.34
C PRO A 465 0.60 5.82 -15.74
N GLY A 466 -0.55 5.95 -16.41
CA GLY A 466 -1.11 7.25 -16.72
C GLY A 466 -1.39 8.05 -15.44
N PRO A 467 -1.54 9.40 -15.56
CA PRO A 467 -1.86 10.23 -14.41
C PRO A 467 -3.16 9.73 -13.76
N TYR A 468 -3.20 9.72 -12.44
CA TYR A 468 -4.43 9.42 -11.72
C TYR A 468 -5.48 10.49 -12.05
N ILE A 469 -6.65 10.02 -12.52
CA ILE A 469 -7.81 10.88 -12.77
C ILE A 469 -8.82 10.61 -11.65
N PRO A 470 -9.03 11.55 -10.73
CA PRO A 470 -10.03 11.40 -9.69
C PRO A 470 -11.43 11.24 -10.28
N PRO A 471 -12.27 10.33 -9.75
CA PRO A 471 -13.66 10.25 -10.14
C PRO A 471 -14.39 11.54 -9.76
N LEU A 472 -15.27 11.99 -10.65
CA LEU A 472 -16.02 13.22 -10.51
C LEU A 472 -17.49 12.90 -10.26
N LEU A 473 -18.22 13.85 -9.67
CA LEU A 473 -19.66 13.72 -9.56
C LEU A 473 -20.28 13.89 -10.94
N ASP A 474 -21.22 13.02 -11.27
CA ASP A 474 -22.01 13.14 -12.49
C ASP A 474 -22.81 14.44 -12.47
N SER A 475 -22.98 15.09 -13.64
CA SER A 475 -23.74 16.34 -13.75
C SER A 475 -25.17 16.21 -13.23
N GLU A 476 -25.82 15.07 -13.43
CA GLU A 476 -27.16 14.86 -12.87
C GLU A 476 -27.15 14.83 -11.34
N HIS A 477 -26.10 14.28 -10.74
CA HIS A 477 -25.95 14.23 -9.28
C HIS A 477 -25.65 15.62 -8.71
N LEU A 478 -24.84 16.43 -9.40
CA LEU A 478 -24.61 17.83 -9.06
C LEU A 478 -25.88 18.67 -9.20
N ALA A 479 -26.62 18.55 -10.31
CA ALA A 479 -27.86 19.27 -10.54
C ALA A 479 -28.91 19.04 -9.43
N ARG A 480 -29.02 17.82 -8.90
CA ARG A 480 -29.92 17.51 -7.76
C ARG A 480 -29.53 18.20 -6.46
N MET A 481 -28.28 18.66 -6.34
CA MET A 481 -27.78 19.34 -5.15
C MET A 481 -27.96 20.86 -5.20
N ARG A 482 -28.45 21.41 -6.32
CA ARG A 482 -28.73 22.84 -6.47
C ARG A 482 -29.86 23.30 -5.57
N ALA A 483 -29.79 24.57 -5.18
CA ALA A 483 -30.97 25.26 -4.66
C ALA A 483 -32.04 25.34 -5.76
N PRO A 484 -33.34 25.24 -5.43
CA PRO A 484 -34.40 25.65 -6.35
C PRO A 484 -34.12 27.08 -6.83
N PRO A 485 -34.38 27.40 -8.11
CA PRO A 485 -34.27 28.78 -8.57
C PRO A 485 -35.16 29.65 -7.68
N GLU A 486 -34.62 30.77 -7.17
CA GLU A 486 -35.42 31.76 -6.47
C GLU A 486 -36.60 32.12 -7.37
N SER A 487 -37.82 31.75 -6.94
CA SER A 487 -39.01 32.37 -7.50
C SER A 487 -38.87 33.86 -7.21
N PRO A 488 -38.97 34.76 -8.21
CA PRO A 488 -38.99 36.18 -7.91
C PRO A 488 -40.14 36.40 -6.94
N GLU A 489 -39.80 36.80 -5.70
CA GLU A 489 -40.82 37.17 -4.74
C GLU A 489 -41.70 38.23 -5.41
N PRO A 490 -43.02 38.04 -5.49
CA PRO A 490 -43.88 39.11 -5.96
C PRO A 490 -43.65 40.27 -5.01
N VAL A 491 -43.12 41.37 -5.53
CA VAL A 491 -43.05 42.65 -4.82
C VAL A 491 -44.47 42.94 -4.35
N VAL A 492 -44.72 42.70 -3.06
CA VAL A 492 -45.95 43.15 -2.41
C VAL A 492 -45.79 44.66 -2.32
N ILE A 493 -46.26 45.36 -3.36
CA ILE A 493 -46.48 46.80 -3.32
C ILE A 493 -47.55 46.98 -2.25
N ALA A 494 -47.12 47.37 -1.05
CA ALA A 494 -48.00 47.84 -0.02
C ALA A 494 -48.65 49.13 -0.53
N GLU A 495 -49.83 49.02 -1.13
CA GLU A 495 -50.71 50.17 -1.32
C GLU A 495 -51.22 50.59 0.05
N SER A 496 -50.60 51.66 0.56
CA SER A 496 -51.05 52.45 1.68
C SER A 496 -52.40 53.10 1.33
N SER A 497 -53.50 52.56 1.85
CA SER A 497 -54.80 53.24 1.85
C SER A 497 -55.04 53.82 3.24
N GLU A 498 -54.80 55.12 3.35
CA GLU A 498 -55.25 55.97 4.46
C GLU A 498 -56.77 56.16 4.33
N GLU A 499 -57.54 55.80 5.36
CA GLU A 499 -58.85 56.41 5.57
C GLU A 499 -59.08 56.63 7.06
N GLU A 500 -59.03 57.92 7.41
CA GLU A 500 -59.28 58.51 8.72
C GLU A 500 -60.80 58.62 8.95
N GLY A 501 -61.28 58.28 10.15
CA GLY A 501 -62.71 58.30 10.46
C GLY A 501 -63.00 58.20 11.96
N ASP A 502 -62.57 59.20 12.72
CA ASP A 502 -62.94 59.44 14.12
C ASP A 502 -64.38 59.99 14.22
N ILE A 503 -65.30 59.31 14.93
CA ILE A 503 -66.29 59.97 15.82
C ILE A 503 -66.62 59.05 17.01
N ALA A 504 -66.38 59.61 18.20
CA ALA A 504 -66.65 59.06 19.53
C ALA A 504 -68.14 58.92 19.88
N SER A 505 -68.49 57.96 20.75
CA SER A 505 -68.90 58.24 22.15
C SER A 505 -69.55 57.06 22.88
N SER A 506 -69.03 56.83 24.10
CA SER A 506 -69.70 56.39 25.33
C SER A 506 -70.50 55.08 25.41
N GLY A 507 -70.09 54.24 26.35
CA GLY A 507 -71.04 53.77 27.38
C GLY A 507 -71.02 52.29 27.77
N ARG A 508 -70.48 52.03 28.98
CA ARG A 508 -70.97 51.07 30.00
C ARG A 508 -70.74 49.54 29.83
N SER A 509 -69.94 49.04 30.77
CA SER A 509 -70.32 48.13 31.88
C SER A 509 -70.56 46.63 31.64
N GLY A 510 -69.80 45.82 32.40
CA GLY A 510 -70.13 44.47 32.90
C GLY A 510 -69.89 43.35 31.88
N GLY A 511 -69.28 42.21 32.19
CA GLY A 511 -69.15 41.48 33.45
C GLY A 511 -69.84 40.11 33.28
N TYR A 512 -69.08 39.02 33.52
CA TYR A 512 -69.49 37.59 33.54
C TYR A 512 -69.80 36.96 32.16
N PHE A 513 -69.47 35.71 31.82
CA PHE A 513 -69.01 34.51 32.54
C PHE A 513 -67.96 33.80 31.68
#